data_AF-A0A6J7A0A4-F1
#
_entry.id   AF-A0A6J7A0A4-F1
#
_cell.length_a   1.000
_cell.length_b   1.000
_cell.length_c   1.000
_cell.angle_alpha   90.00
_cell.angle_beta   90.00
_cell.angle_gamma   90.00
#
_symmetry.space_group_name_H-M   'P 1'
#
loop_
_entity.id
_entity.type
_entity.pdbx_description
1 polymer ?
#
loop_
_entity_poly.entity_id
_entity_poly.type
_entity_poly.pdbx_seq_one_letter_code
_entity_poly.pdbx_strand_id
1 'polypeptide(L)'
;MDLDNLEERPLSTVIIEEVTYGDSTHVVMPWSCLSARNSRALHKVLEDQELEAGIELGFTIADLEGITFQDILDVRNIGIGTVKSLISEIQGAINQIQKNPNIYNPTQSLWNIPVGATLPRKEVHDRFGGVREGGISPVDTKSRNIMIFSHPRANAEHGYEPDVWLDDDTFLYCGEGPSGDQEMVRYNKSILQHAEKDKVLRVFDGTRGEVTYRGAFELDRENPWFMKESIGFDGNPRKVIMFRMSRIDSTAMSFLIDEPSETAFRWNCRIHESTGSALTLAEIEFLATAHMSFKDNSSDDCEIQISTPESDFEDIDEEQLSIRNRNREMADLRSAGKSLEEIGAQYGVTRERVRQILEKIGGPTRQDVKALRESIKSDRLEEIKGKAVGLVKAKPGLTISEVAEHLEVSPIELSRILSNQEMNLFSKPLRVGNLKWSDDEVVKILQEAATLEFPLTVAAYTKLLEDGYLKGPSAARISQRFRSWQAACDLAGVEAGKRTRPLDLSRWTEDDLYAAVIHYLRLPQSTGAATDYDSWASGQDDVPSMGTLRNRLGAWNQIRNDAIERMQNGE
;
A
#
# COMPACT_ATOMS: atom_id res chain seq x y z
N MET A 1 -11.97 -29.86 21.67
CA MET A 1 -12.29 -30.93 20.71
C MET A 1 -11.28 -32.02 20.97
N ASP A 2 -11.71 -33.17 21.47
CA ASP A 2 -10.83 -34.32 21.75
C ASP A 2 -10.31 -34.88 20.43
N LEU A 3 -8.98 -34.97 20.31
CA LEU A 3 -8.27 -35.35 19.08
C LEU A 3 -8.23 -36.87 18.86
N ASP A 4 -8.42 -37.64 19.92
CA ASP A 4 -8.33 -39.12 19.92
C ASP A 4 -9.46 -39.80 19.13
N ASN A 5 -10.38 -39.04 18.54
CA ASN A 5 -11.52 -39.52 17.75
C ASN A 5 -11.59 -38.92 16.33
N LEU A 6 -10.54 -38.22 15.90
CA LEU A 6 -10.48 -37.52 14.61
C LEU A 6 -9.57 -38.19 13.57
N GLU A 7 -8.72 -39.15 13.94
CA GLU A 7 -7.66 -39.70 13.07
C GLU A 7 -8.18 -40.24 11.72
N GLU A 8 -9.38 -40.83 11.69
CA GLU A 8 -9.99 -41.39 10.47
C GLU A 8 -11.07 -40.50 9.82
N ARG A 9 -11.24 -39.25 10.29
CA ARG A 9 -12.29 -38.38 9.73
C ARG A 9 -11.77 -37.54 8.56
N PRO A 10 -12.52 -37.43 7.46
CA PRO A 10 -12.22 -36.49 6.40
C PRO A 10 -12.19 -35.05 6.93
N LEU A 11 -11.25 -34.24 6.43
CA LEU A 11 -11.14 -32.82 6.78
C LEU A 11 -12.43 -32.05 6.50
N SER A 12 -13.21 -32.45 5.49
CA SER A 12 -14.53 -31.89 5.18
C SER A 12 -15.54 -32.01 6.33
N THR A 13 -15.42 -33.02 7.21
CA THR A 13 -16.40 -33.31 8.26
C THR A 13 -16.32 -32.33 9.45
N VAL A 14 -15.19 -31.65 9.62
CA VAL A 14 -14.98 -30.64 10.67
C VAL A 14 -15.52 -29.26 10.23
N ILE A 15 -15.86 -29.12 8.95
CA ILE A 15 -16.44 -27.90 8.38
C ILE A 15 -17.94 -27.87 8.73
N ILE A 16 -18.28 -27.12 9.77
CA ILE A 16 -19.67 -26.98 10.22
C ILE A 16 -20.45 -26.16 9.18
N GLU A 17 -21.45 -26.81 8.60
CA GLU A 17 -22.46 -26.33 7.62
C GLU A 17 -21.91 -26.02 6.21
N GLU A 18 -22.26 -26.92 5.30
CA GLU A 18 -22.09 -26.82 3.84
C GLU A 18 -22.46 -25.42 3.34
N VAL A 19 -21.48 -24.67 2.83
CA VAL A 19 -21.73 -23.36 2.22
C VAL A 19 -22.28 -23.59 0.82
N THR A 20 -23.60 -23.60 0.70
CA THR A 20 -24.30 -23.73 -0.59
C THR A 20 -24.33 -22.38 -1.33
N TYR A 21 -23.88 -22.39 -2.59
CA TYR A 21 -23.98 -21.26 -3.51
C TYR A 21 -24.67 -21.72 -4.79
N GLY A 22 -25.99 -21.46 -4.92
CA GLY A 22 -26.78 -21.98 -6.04
C GLY A 22 -26.87 -23.51 -6.05
N ASP A 23 -26.97 -24.10 -7.25
CA ASP A 23 -27.16 -25.56 -7.45
C ASP A 23 -25.84 -26.35 -7.57
N SER A 24 -24.68 -25.78 -7.17
CA SER A 24 -23.38 -26.46 -7.28
C SER A 24 -22.40 -26.04 -6.17
N THR A 25 -22.02 -26.97 -5.31
CA THR A 25 -21.11 -26.73 -4.18
C THR A 25 -19.64 -26.76 -4.64
N HIS A 26 -19.13 -25.65 -5.18
CA HIS A 26 -17.69 -25.52 -5.48
C HIS A 26 -17.17 -24.15 -5.01
N VAL A 27 -16.82 -24.06 -3.72
CA VAL A 27 -16.08 -22.91 -3.19
C VAL A 27 -14.60 -23.18 -3.38
N VAL A 28 -13.95 -22.39 -4.25
CA VAL A 28 -12.49 -22.43 -4.45
C VAL A 28 -11.82 -21.53 -3.42
N MET A 29 -11.01 -22.11 -2.53
CA MET A 29 -10.27 -21.40 -1.50
C MET A 29 -8.84 -21.07 -1.96
N PRO A 30 -8.46 -19.79 -2.10
CA PRO A 30 -7.11 -19.43 -2.53
C PRO A 30 -6.02 -19.86 -1.54
N TRP A 31 -4.85 -20.23 -2.07
CA TRP A 31 -3.66 -20.55 -1.26
C TRP A 31 -3.23 -19.40 -0.34
N SER A 32 -3.53 -18.15 -0.72
CA SER A 32 -3.24 -16.95 0.07
C SER A 32 -4.02 -16.85 1.39
N CYS A 33 -5.08 -17.64 1.55
CA CYS A 33 -5.84 -17.72 2.80
C CYS A 33 -5.09 -18.52 3.88
N LEU A 34 -4.09 -19.30 3.48
CA LEU A 34 -3.25 -20.08 4.38
C LEU A 34 -1.89 -19.38 4.57
N SER A 35 -1.30 -19.55 5.75
CA SER A 35 0.09 -19.16 5.94
C SER A 35 0.99 -19.96 5.00
N ALA A 36 2.13 -19.38 4.59
CA ALA A 36 3.08 -20.05 3.69
C ALA A 36 3.57 -21.42 4.21
N ARG A 37 3.51 -21.65 5.53
CA ARG A 37 3.80 -22.94 6.17
C ARG A 37 2.66 -23.95 5.94
N ASN A 38 1.41 -23.54 6.19
CA ASN A 38 0.23 -24.40 6.06
C ASN A 38 -0.13 -24.68 4.59
N SER A 39 0.07 -23.72 3.69
CA SER A 39 -0.06 -23.92 2.24
C SER A 39 0.92 -24.99 1.73
N ARG A 40 2.21 -24.91 2.09
CA ARG A 40 3.21 -25.93 1.72
C ARG A 40 2.88 -27.31 2.29
N ALA A 41 2.40 -27.36 3.53
CA ALA A 41 1.96 -28.58 4.18
C ALA A 41 0.81 -29.25 3.42
N LEU A 42 -0.25 -28.49 3.08
CA LEU A 42 -1.42 -29.02 2.40
C LEU A 42 -1.13 -29.36 0.92
N HIS A 43 -0.32 -28.57 0.22
CA HIS A 43 0.13 -28.89 -1.15
C HIS A 43 0.81 -30.25 -1.20
N LYS A 44 1.73 -30.51 -0.26
CA LYS A 44 2.44 -31.78 -0.21
C LYS A 44 1.50 -32.96 0.02
N VAL A 45 0.49 -32.81 0.88
CA VAL A 45 -0.53 -33.85 1.11
C VAL A 45 -1.36 -34.10 -0.15
N LEU A 46 -1.75 -33.05 -0.86
CA LEU A 46 -2.52 -33.17 -2.11
C LEU A 46 -1.68 -33.83 -3.22
N GLU A 47 -0.40 -33.47 -3.31
CA GLU A 47 0.58 -34.08 -4.23
C GLU A 47 0.80 -35.57 -3.91
N ASP A 48 1.03 -35.91 -2.64
CA ASP A 48 1.23 -37.30 -2.17
C ASP A 48 -0.02 -38.18 -2.40
N GLN A 49 -1.21 -37.58 -2.49
CA GLN A 49 -2.50 -38.26 -2.75
C GLN A 49 -2.92 -38.22 -4.23
N GLU A 50 -2.06 -37.72 -5.13
CA GLU A 50 -2.33 -37.56 -6.57
C GLU A 50 -3.62 -36.76 -6.88
N LEU A 51 -4.02 -35.85 -5.99
CA LEU A 51 -5.18 -34.99 -6.20
C LEU A 51 -4.76 -33.77 -7.01
N GLU A 52 -5.46 -33.50 -8.13
CA GLU A 52 -5.26 -32.31 -8.97
C GLU A 52 -5.73 -31.03 -8.24
N ALA A 53 -4.99 -30.62 -7.23
CA ALA A 53 -5.16 -29.29 -6.64
C ALA A 53 -4.59 -28.26 -7.61
N GLY A 54 -5.36 -27.22 -7.93
CA GLY A 54 -4.92 -26.14 -8.82
C GLY A 54 -3.63 -25.51 -8.28
N ILE A 55 -2.49 -25.86 -8.90
CA ILE A 55 -1.13 -25.56 -8.43
C ILE A 55 -0.93 -24.05 -8.21
N GLU A 56 -1.73 -23.20 -8.86
CA GLU A 56 -1.68 -21.72 -8.74
C GLU A 56 -2.93 -21.04 -8.15
N LEU A 57 -4.08 -21.73 -7.99
CA LEU A 57 -5.39 -21.06 -7.82
C LEU A 57 -6.07 -21.27 -6.47
N GLY A 58 -5.65 -22.30 -5.72
CA GLY A 58 -6.31 -22.72 -4.48
C GLY A 58 -6.72 -24.19 -4.52
N PHE A 59 -7.53 -24.59 -3.54
CA PHE A 59 -8.12 -25.93 -3.42
C PHE A 59 -9.63 -25.81 -3.18
N THR A 60 -10.40 -26.81 -3.56
CA THR A 60 -11.84 -26.89 -3.32
C THR A 60 -12.15 -27.67 -2.03
N ILE A 61 -13.35 -27.51 -1.49
CA ILE A 61 -13.82 -28.34 -0.37
C ILE A 61 -13.92 -29.82 -0.80
N ALA A 62 -14.25 -30.10 -2.07
CA ALA A 62 -14.29 -31.46 -2.61
C ALA A 62 -12.89 -32.11 -2.63
N ASP A 63 -11.84 -31.32 -2.88
CA ASP A 63 -10.44 -31.80 -2.83
C ASP A 63 -10.06 -32.31 -1.42
N LEU A 64 -10.80 -31.88 -0.39
CA LEU A 64 -10.60 -32.29 1.00
C LEU A 64 -11.50 -33.45 1.45
N GLU A 65 -12.44 -33.91 0.61
CA GLU A 65 -13.40 -34.97 0.99
C GLU A 65 -12.77 -36.36 1.12
N GLY A 66 -11.55 -36.55 0.64
CA GLY A 66 -10.76 -37.79 0.78
C GLY A 66 -9.57 -37.71 1.73
N ILE A 67 -9.20 -36.52 2.21
CA ILE A 67 -8.00 -36.33 3.04
C ILE A 67 -8.37 -36.44 4.51
N THR A 68 -7.67 -37.32 5.23
CA THR A 68 -7.82 -37.51 6.68
C THR A 68 -6.78 -36.70 7.45
N PHE A 69 -6.98 -36.61 8.78
CA PHE A 69 -5.98 -36.02 9.66
C PHE A 69 -4.69 -36.83 9.72
N GLN A 70 -4.78 -38.15 9.54
CA GLN A 70 -3.61 -39.02 9.50
C GLN A 70 -2.74 -38.76 8.27
N ASP A 71 -3.34 -38.54 7.10
CA ASP A 71 -2.61 -38.22 5.86
C ASP A 71 -1.75 -36.95 6.01
N ILE A 72 -2.23 -35.97 6.77
CA ILE A 72 -1.47 -34.74 7.06
C ILE A 72 -0.33 -34.99 8.06
N LEU A 73 -0.54 -35.87 9.04
CA LEU A 73 0.47 -36.20 10.05
C LEU A 73 1.58 -37.11 9.49
N ASP A 74 1.27 -37.94 8.49
CA ASP A 74 2.22 -38.85 7.85
C ASP A 74 3.24 -38.12 6.95
N VAL A 75 2.95 -36.89 6.56
CA VAL A 75 3.90 -36.02 5.87
C VAL A 75 5.02 -35.57 6.82
N ARG A 76 6.25 -36.02 6.54
CA ARG A 76 7.47 -35.65 7.30
C ARG A 76 7.54 -34.15 7.59
N ASN A 77 7.76 -33.79 8.86
CA ASN A 77 7.83 -32.43 9.43
C ASN A 77 6.48 -31.73 9.69
N ILE A 78 5.36 -32.43 9.64
CA ILE A 78 4.06 -31.88 10.07
C ILE A 78 3.69 -32.47 11.43
N GLY A 79 3.50 -31.60 12.42
CA GLY A 79 3.03 -31.98 13.76
C GLY A 79 1.60 -31.53 14.02
N ILE A 80 0.98 -32.07 15.07
CA ILE A 80 -0.39 -31.77 15.52
C ILE A 80 -0.66 -30.25 15.64
N GLY A 81 0.36 -29.44 16.00
CA GLY A 81 0.24 -27.98 16.05
C GLY A 81 -0.01 -27.32 14.70
N THR A 82 0.61 -27.82 13.62
CA THR A 82 0.37 -27.34 12.25
C THR A 82 -1.05 -27.69 11.80
N VAL A 83 -1.52 -28.90 12.12
CA VAL A 83 -2.89 -29.35 11.82
C VAL A 83 -3.94 -28.44 12.46
N LYS A 84 -3.78 -28.11 13.75
CA LYS A 84 -4.68 -27.18 14.44
C LYS A 84 -4.69 -25.78 13.82
N SER A 85 -3.52 -25.30 13.40
CA SER A 85 -3.38 -24.00 12.73
C SER A 85 -4.09 -23.99 11.38
N LEU A 86 -3.91 -25.04 10.58
CA LEU A 86 -4.54 -25.22 9.28
C LEU A 86 -6.07 -25.19 9.39
N ILE A 87 -6.65 -25.93 10.36
CA ILE A 87 -8.09 -25.92 10.63
C ILE A 87 -8.58 -24.49 10.93
N SER A 88 -7.86 -23.76 11.78
CA SER A 88 -8.24 -22.40 12.17
C SER A 88 -8.20 -21.42 10.99
N GLU A 89 -7.22 -21.53 10.10
CA GLU A 89 -7.08 -20.67 8.92
C GLU A 89 -8.20 -20.97 7.89
N ILE A 90 -8.48 -22.25 7.61
CA ILE A 90 -9.58 -22.68 6.74
C ILE A 90 -10.92 -22.16 7.27
N GLN A 91 -11.18 -22.33 8.58
CA GLN A 91 -12.43 -21.88 9.18
C GLN A 91 -12.55 -20.35 9.20
N GLY A 92 -11.43 -19.63 9.34
CA GLY A 92 -11.37 -18.18 9.17
C GLY A 92 -11.77 -17.74 7.76
N ALA A 93 -11.25 -18.41 6.73
CA ALA A 93 -11.57 -18.13 5.33
C ALA A 93 -13.06 -18.37 5.02
N ILE A 94 -13.62 -19.49 5.48
CA ILE A 94 -15.04 -19.83 5.31
C ILE A 94 -15.94 -18.77 5.97
N ASN A 95 -15.64 -18.36 7.20
CA ASN A 95 -16.39 -17.31 7.89
C ASN A 95 -16.35 -15.96 7.14
N GLN A 96 -15.25 -15.66 6.44
CA GLN A 96 -15.15 -14.45 5.61
C GLN A 96 -16.01 -14.57 4.34
N ILE A 97 -16.00 -15.74 3.70
CA ILE A 97 -16.81 -16.04 2.51
C ILE A 97 -18.31 -15.96 2.84
N GLN A 98 -18.74 -16.53 3.97
CA GLN A 98 -20.13 -16.45 4.44
C GLN A 98 -20.57 -15.00 4.69
N LYS A 99 -19.69 -14.15 5.22
CA LYS A 99 -19.99 -12.74 5.51
C LYS A 99 -20.01 -11.87 4.26
N ASN A 100 -19.21 -12.20 3.25
CA ASN A 100 -19.19 -11.49 1.98
C ASN A 100 -18.83 -12.45 0.83
N PRO A 101 -19.84 -13.01 0.13
CA PRO A 101 -19.64 -14.02 -0.91
C PRO A 101 -18.80 -13.58 -2.10
N ASN A 102 -18.57 -12.27 -2.29
CA ASN A 102 -17.81 -11.73 -3.40
C ASN A 102 -16.33 -11.46 -3.08
N ILE A 103 -15.85 -11.71 -1.85
CA ILE A 103 -14.44 -11.45 -1.46
C ILE A 103 -13.47 -12.33 -2.24
N TYR A 104 -13.87 -13.56 -2.54
CA TYR A 104 -13.06 -14.53 -3.29
C TYR A 104 -13.85 -14.96 -4.52
N ASN A 105 -13.83 -14.12 -5.56
CA ASN A 105 -14.34 -14.49 -6.87
C ASN A 105 -13.13 -14.84 -7.78
N PRO A 106 -12.78 -16.13 -7.96
CA PRO A 106 -11.57 -16.55 -8.68
C PRO A 106 -11.61 -16.24 -10.19
N THR A 107 -12.73 -15.73 -10.72
CA THR A 107 -12.91 -15.51 -12.16
C THR A 107 -12.36 -14.17 -12.68
N GLN A 108 -11.80 -13.29 -11.85
CA GLN A 108 -11.31 -11.97 -12.30
C GLN A 108 -9.81 -11.89 -12.66
N SER A 109 -9.03 -12.97 -12.56
CA SER A 109 -7.57 -12.91 -12.79
C SER A 109 -6.98 -13.91 -13.79
N LEU A 110 -7.72 -14.92 -14.28
CA LEU A 110 -7.18 -15.93 -15.19
C LEU A 110 -7.70 -15.77 -16.63
N TRP A 111 -6.78 -15.62 -17.60
CA TRP A 111 -7.14 -15.50 -19.02
C TRP A 111 -7.62 -16.85 -19.57
N ASN A 112 -8.91 -16.94 -19.91
CA ASN A 112 -9.55 -18.17 -20.35
C ASN A 112 -10.28 -18.03 -21.71
N ILE A 113 -9.88 -17.07 -22.55
CA ILE A 113 -10.36 -16.98 -23.94
C ILE A 113 -9.41 -17.81 -24.83
N PRO A 114 -9.88 -18.87 -25.50
CA PRO A 114 -9.04 -19.67 -26.39
C PRO A 114 -8.77 -18.94 -27.71
N VAL A 115 -7.63 -19.22 -28.34
CA VAL A 115 -7.26 -18.63 -29.64
C VAL A 115 -8.32 -19.01 -30.68
N GLY A 116 -8.77 -18.02 -31.45
CA GLY A 116 -9.83 -18.16 -32.45
C GLY A 116 -11.25 -17.92 -31.91
N ALA A 117 -11.45 -17.82 -30.59
CA ALA A 117 -12.77 -17.49 -30.04
C ALA A 117 -13.19 -16.06 -30.41
N THR A 118 -14.45 -15.92 -30.80
CA THR A 118 -15.08 -14.64 -31.12
C THR A 118 -16.14 -14.32 -30.07
N LEU A 119 -16.08 -13.12 -29.51
CA LEU A 119 -16.98 -12.67 -28.45
C LEU A 119 -17.21 -11.15 -28.54
N PRO A 120 -18.30 -10.61 -27.95
CA PRO A 120 -18.49 -9.18 -27.88
C PRO A 120 -17.37 -8.50 -27.09
N ARG A 121 -16.78 -7.42 -27.62
CA ARG A 121 -15.72 -6.64 -26.92
C ARG A 121 -16.14 -6.19 -25.53
N LYS A 122 -17.43 -5.88 -25.37
CA LYS A 122 -18.02 -5.53 -24.07
C LYS A 122 -17.82 -6.64 -23.05
N GLU A 123 -18.03 -7.90 -23.44
CA GLU A 123 -17.86 -9.06 -22.56
C GLU A 123 -16.40 -9.24 -22.14
N VAL A 124 -15.45 -9.03 -23.05
CA VAL A 124 -14.01 -9.08 -22.73
C VAL A 124 -13.67 -8.09 -21.61
N HIS A 125 -14.17 -6.84 -21.72
CA HIS A 125 -13.94 -5.82 -20.70
C HIS A 125 -14.73 -6.06 -19.40
N ASP A 126 -15.92 -6.65 -19.48
CA ASP A 126 -16.70 -7.00 -18.29
C ASP A 126 -16.00 -8.12 -17.49
N ARG A 127 -15.31 -9.05 -18.17
CA ARG A 127 -14.55 -10.14 -17.56
C ARG A 127 -13.19 -9.71 -17.00
N PHE A 128 -12.42 -8.94 -17.76
CA PHE A 128 -11.02 -8.65 -17.44
C PHE A 128 -10.75 -7.20 -17.08
N GLY A 129 -11.70 -6.28 -17.25
CA GLY A 129 -11.49 -4.84 -17.04
C GLY A 129 -10.76 -4.16 -18.21
N GLY A 130 -9.91 -3.18 -17.89
CA GLY A 130 -9.16 -2.39 -18.88
C GLY A 130 -9.94 -1.21 -19.48
N VAL A 131 -9.27 -0.46 -20.34
CA VAL A 131 -9.82 0.75 -20.99
C VAL A 131 -10.72 0.34 -22.15
N ARG A 132 -12.00 0.74 -22.08
CA ARG A 132 -13.03 0.30 -23.06
C ARG A 132 -12.93 0.99 -24.42
N GLU A 133 -12.25 2.13 -24.49
CA GLU A 133 -12.06 2.93 -25.70
C GLU A 133 -10.59 2.89 -26.15
N GLY A 134 -10.35 2.88 -27.46
CA GLY A 134 -8.99 2.81 -28.03
C GLY A 134 -8.57 1.40 -28.47
N GLY A 135 -7.41 1.32 -29.11
CA GLY A 135 -6.82 0.06 -29.59
C GLY A 135 -5.97 -0.64 -28.53
N ILE A 136 -5.34 0.12 -27.62
CA ILE A 136 -4.47 -0.41 -26.57
C ILE A 136 -5.18 -0.26 -25.23
N SER A 137 -5.45 -1.39 -24.58
CA SER A 137 -6.17 -1.45 -23.31
C SER A 137 -5.37 -2.19 -22.25
N PRO A 138 -4.50 -1.49 -21.50
CA PRO A 138 -3.90 -2.03 -20.29
C PRO A 138 -4.99 -2.36 -19.27
N VAL A 139 -4.91 -3.55 -18.66
CA VAL A 139 -5.79 -3.95 -17.55
C VAL A 139 -5.30 -3.34 -16.23
N ASP A 140 -6.06 -3.51 -15.14
CA ASP A 140 -5.63 -3.18 -13.78
C ASP A 140 -4.16 -3.56 -13.52
N THR A 141 -3.50 -2.75 -12.70
CA THR A 141 -2.06 -2.86 -12.40
C THR A 141 -1.62 -4.23 -11.92
N LYS A 142 -2.50 -4.99 -11.25
CA LYS A 142 -2.23 -6.35 -10.76
C LYS A 142 -2.38 -7.43 -11.84
N SER A 143 -3.07 -7.15 -12.94
CA SER A 143 -3.28 -8.12 -14.03
C SER A 143 -2.09 -8.17 -14.98
N ARG A 144 -1.71 -9.36 -15.45
CA ARG A 144 -0.64 -9.52 -16.46
C ARG A 144 -1.08 -9.15 -17.88
N ASN A 145 -2.34 -8.78 -18.13
CA ASN A 145 -2.84 -8.65 -19.50
C ASN A 145 -2.85 -7.20 -20.01
N ILE A 146 -2.36 -6.99 -21.24
CA ILE A 146 -2.59 -5.78 -22.04
C ILE A 146 -3.35 -6.22 -23.28
N MET A 147 -4.58 -5.74 -23.46
CA MET A 147 -5.40 -6.09 -24.60
C MET A 147 -5.12 -5.16 -25.79
N ILE A 148 -4.87 -5.74 -26.95
CA ILE A 148 -4.61 -5.04 -28.21
C ILE A 148 -5.75 -5.36 -29.17
N PHE A 149 -6.50 -4.35 -29.59
CA PHE A 149 -7.59 -4.46 -30.55
C PHE A 149 -7.14 -3.85 -31.89
N SER A 150 -6.96 -4.71 -32.89
CA SER A 150 -6.60 -4.33 -34.24
C SER A 150 -7.82 -4.34 -35.13
N HIS A 151 -7.94 -3.38 -36.05
CA HIS A 151 -8.89 -3.52 -37.15
C HIS A 151 -8.37 -2.87 -38.44
N PRO A 152 -7.92 -3.67 -39.42
CA PRO A 152 -7.28 -3.16 -40.64
C PRO A 152 -8.09 -2.12 -41.42
N ARG A 153 -9.43 -2.19 -41.38
CA ARG A 153 -10.32 -1.24 -42.09
C ARG A 153 -10.56 0.07 -41.33
N ALA A 154 -10.58 0.06 -40.00
CA ALA A 154 -10.79 1.27 -39.20
C ALA A 154 -9.54 2.16 -39.13
N ASN A 155 -8.35 1.59 -39.31
CA ASN A 155 -7.08 2.34 -39.26
C ASN A 155 -6.91 3.30 -40.45
N ALA A 156 -7.36 2.90 -41.65
CA ALA A 156 -7.27 3.72 -42.86
C ALA A 156 -8.17 4.96 -42.81
N GLU A 157 -9.34 4.88 -42.16
CA GLU A 157 -10.28 6.02 -42.01
C GLU A 157 -9.80 7.05 -40.97
N HIS A 158 -8.80 6.71 -40.14
CA HIS A 158 -8.30 7.53 -39.04
C HIS A 158 -6.83 7.97 -39.21
N GLY A 159 -6.23 7.78 -40.39
CA GLY A 159 -4.84 8.18 -40.66
C GLY A 159 -3.80 7.37 -39.89
N TYR A 160 -4.13 6.11 -39.56
CA TYR A 160 -3.18 5.15 -39.05
C TYR A 160 -2.67 4.26 -40.18
N GLU A 161 -1.41 3.83 -40.07
CA GLU A 161 -0.92 2.75 -40.90
C GLU A 161 -1.71 1.47 -40.63
N PRO A 162 -1.95 0.64 -41.66
CA PRO A 162 -2.64 -0.62 -41.45
C PRO A 162 -1.81 -1.50 -40.50
N ASP A 163 -2.52 -2.18 -39.60
CA ASP A 163 -1.92 -3.28 -38.87
C ASP A 163 -1.79 -4.46 -39.85
N VAL A 164 -0.62 -5.09 -39.89
CA VAL A 164 -0.28 -6.07 -40.94
C VAL A 164 0.37 -7.30 -40.32
N TRP A 165 -0.11 -8.47 -40.73
CA TRP A 165 0.61 -9.73 -40.50
C TRP A 165 1.74 -9.83 -41.52
N LEU A 166 2.97 -9.98 -41.03
CA LEU A 166 4.13 -10.23 -41.89
C LEU A 166 4.21 -11.71 -42.28
N ASP A 167 3.83 -12.57 -41.35
CA ASP A 167 3.73 -14.03 -41.46
C ASP A 167 2.72 -14.54 -40.40
N ASP A 168 2.63 -15.85 -40.21
CA ASP A 168 1.64 -16.48 -39.32
C ASP A 168 1.83 -16.11 -37.83
N ASP A 169 3.05 -15.74 -37.45
CA ASP A 169 3.45 -15.51 -36.06
C ASP A 169 3.89 -14.07 -35.79
N THR A 170 4.16 -13.27 -36.82
CA THR A 170 4.66 -11.90 -36.68
C THR A 170 3.61 -10.88 -37.11
N PHE A 171 3.26 -10.00 -36.17
CA PHE A 171 2.24 -8.97 -36.33
C PHE A 171 2.84 -7.56 -36.15
N LEU A 172 2.60 -6.69 -37.12
CA LEU A 172 2.90 -5.27 -37.03
C LEU A 172 1.66 -4.50 -36.57
N TYR A 173 1.80 -3.81 -35.44
CA TYR A 173 0.74 -3.01 -34.85
C TYR A 173 1.12 -1.53 -34.85
N CYS A 174 0.24 -0.67 -35.37
CA CYS A 174 0.42 0.77 -35.34
C CYS A 174 0.07 1.31 -33.94
N GLY A 175 0.97 2.12 -33.38
CA GLY A 175 0.78 2.78 -32.09
C GLY A 175 -0.41 3.74 -32.08
N GLU A 176 -0.84 4.14 -30.88
CA GLU A 176 -1.94 5.07 -30.68
C GLU A 176 -1.48 6.52 -30.76
N GLY A 177 -2.35 7.38 -31.31
CA GLY A 177 -2.18 8.82 -31.39
C GLY A 177 -2.76 9.33 -32.70
N PRO A 178 -3.86 10.10 -32.71
CA PRO A 178 -4.56 10.45 -33.95
C PRO A 178 -3.96 11.63 -34.73
N SER A 179 -3.11 12.46 -34.11
CA SER A 179 -2.55 13.68 -34.70
C SER A 179 -1.10 13.93 -34.27
N GLY A 180 -0.29 14.53 -35.14
CA GLY A 180 1.12 14.86 -34.86
C GLY A 180 2.04 13.62 -34.78
N ASP A 181 3.34 13.80 -34.58
CA ASP A 181 4.24 12.67 -34.43
C ASP A 181 3.86 11.82 -33.21
N GLN A 182 3.80 10.50 -33.37
CA GLN A 182 3.54 9.60 -32.27
C GLN A 182 4.75 9.55 -31.32
N GLU A 183 4.45 9.56 -30.03
CA GLU A 183 5.45 9.49 -28.99
C GLU A 183 5.33 8.19 -28.19
N MET A 184 6.46 7.73 -27.64
CA MET A 184 6.54 6.53 -26.81
C MET A 184 6.06 6.81 -25.36
N VAL A 185 4.82 7.27 -25.23
CA VAL A 185 4.18 7.68 -23.98
C VAL A 185 2.86 6.92 -23.75
N ARG A 186 2.32 7.02 -22.53
CA ARG A 186 1.00 6.44 -22.15
C ARG A 186 0.83 4.98 -22.60
N TYR A 187 -0.10 4.72 -23.52
CA TYR A 187 -0.44 3.36 -23.96
C TYR A 187 0.65 2.74 -24.85
N ASN A 188 1.29 3.51 -25.74
CA ASN A 188 2.45 3.04 -26.50
C ASN A 188 3.59 2.60 -25.58
N LYS A 189 3.78 3.32 -24.46
CA LYS A 189 4.75 2.93 -23.42
C LYS A 189 4.37 1.63 -22.71
N SER A 190 3.09 1.29 -22.59
CA SER A 190 2.67 0.04 -21.98
C SER A 190 3.04 -1.19 -22.83
N ILE A 191 3.00 -1.06 -24.16
CA ILE A 191 3.49 -2.08 -25.08
C ILE A 191 5.01 -2.20 -24.95
N LEU A 192 5.75 -1.09 -25.00
CA LEU A 192 7.22 -1.13 -24.88
C LEU A 192 7.70 -1.79 -23.57
N GLN A 193 7.03 -1.49 -22.45
CA GLN A 193 7.41 -1.98 -21.13
C GLN A 193 6.73 -3.30 -20.74
N HIS A 194 6.02 -3.97 -21.65
CA HIS A 194 5.25 -5.16 -21.31
C HIS A 194 6.16 -6.27 -20.72
N ALA A 195 7.28 -6.59 -21.39
CA ALA A 195 8.26 -7.58 -20.92
C ALA A 195 8.90 -7.18 -19.58
N GLU A 196 9.31 -5.92 -19.41
CA GLU A 196 9.87 -5.40 -18.14
C GLU A 196 8.89 -5.49 -16.96
N LYS A 197 7.57 -5.51 -17.24
CA LYS A 197 6.50 -5.51 -16.24
C LYS A 197 5.79 -6.86 -16.12
N ASP A 198 6.36 -7.91 -16.71
CA ASP A 198 5.75 -9.25 -16.79
C ASP A 198 4.29 -9.20 -17.28
N LYS A 199 4.06 -8.41 -18.33
CA LYS A 199 2.76 -8.28 -19.00
C LYS A 199 2.77 -9.00 -20.35
N VAL A 200 1.65 -9.62 -20.68
CA VAL A 200 1.40 -10.32 -21.94
C VAL A 200 0.51 -9.49 -22.83
N LEU A 201 0.88 -9.35 -24.11
CA LEU A 201 0.05 -8.68 -25.11
C LEU A 201 -1.01 -9.66 -25.63
N ARG A 202 -2.28 -9.34 -25.44
CA ARG A 202 -3.44 -10.15 -25.84
C ARG A 202 -4.05 -9.55 -27.10
N VAL A 203 -3.75 -10.10 -28.26
CA VAL A 203 -4.14 -9.51 -29.54
C VAL A 203 -5.53 -10.02 -29.97
N PHE A 204 -6.39 -9.09 -30.39
CA PHE A 204 -7.70 -9.31 -30.95
C PHE A 204 -7.83 -8.69 -32.33
N ASP A 205 -8.54 -9.36 -33.21
CA ASP A 205 -9.01 -8.81 -34.47
C ASP A 205 -10.45 -8.30 -34.31
N GLY A 206 -10.70 -7.05 -34.70
CA GLY A 206 -11.92 -6.29 -34.46
C GLY A 206 -11.73 -5.18 -33.42
N THR A 207 -12.35 -4.01 -33.66
CA THR A 207 -12.33 -2.87 -32.72
C THR A 207 -13.69 -2.55 -32.11
N ARG A 208 -14.80 -2.96 -32.73
CA ARG A 208 -16.18 -2.71 -32.27
C ARG A 208 -17.08 -3.91 -32.50
N GLY A 209 -18.02 -4.13 -31.59
CA GLY A 209 -18.95 -5.25 -31.67
C GLY A 209 -18.26 -6.55 -31.28
N GLU A 210 -18.10 -7.46 -32.24
CA GLU A 210 -17.43 -8.74 -32.05
C GLU A 210 -15.93 -8.64 -32.29
N VAL A 211 -15.16 -9.35 -31.48
CA VAL A 211 -13.70 -9.40 -31.55
C VAL A 211 -13.23 -10.85 -31.45
N THR A 212 -12.24 -11.21 -32.26
CA THR A 212 -11.67 -12.56 -32.31
C THR A 212 -10.29 -12.58 -31.66
N TYR A 213 -10.08 -13.40 -30.63
CA TYR A 213 -8.79 -13.50 -29.97
C TYR A 213 -7.77 -14.22 -30.86
N ARG A 214 -6.65 -13.56 -31.16
CA ARG A 214 -5.58 -14.07 -32.05
C ARG A 214 -4.42 -14.73 -31.32
N GLY A 215 -4.28 -14.47 -30.02
CA GLY A 215 -3.28 -15.13 -29.19
C GLY A 215 -2.52 -14.18 -28.27
N ALA A 216 -1.54 -14.76 -27.58
CA ALA A 216 -0.58 -14.05 -26.75
C ALA A 216 0.65 -13.68 -27.58
N PHE A 217 1.19 -12.49 -27.35
CA PHE A 217 2.31 -11.94 -28.11
C PHE A 217 3.33 -11.29 -27.17
N GLU A 218 4.59 -11.28 -27.60
CA GLU A 218 5.69 -10.49 -27.06
C GLU A 218 6.24 -9.54 -28.12
N LEU A 219 6.95 -8.48 -27.72
CA LEU A 219 7.72 -7.69 -28.70
C LEU A 219 8.92 -8.49 -29.19
N ASP A 220 9.24 -8.31 -30.47
CA ASP A 220 10.46 -8.83 -31.06
C ASP A 220 11.69 -8.36 -30.28
N ARG A 221 12.57 -9.29 -29.91
CA ARG A 221 13.72 -9.02 -29.01
C ARG A 221 14.80 -8.19 -29.68
N GLU A 222 14.97 -8.32 -30.99
CA GLU A 222 16.01 -7.63 -31.74
C GLU A 222 15.51 -6.30 -32.27
N ASN A 223 14.29 -6.28 -32.82
CA ASN A 223 13.69 -5.14 -33.51
C ASN A 223 12.25 -4.91 -33.02
N PRO A 224 12.06 -4.47 -31.76
CA PRO A 224 10.74 -4.39 -31.12
C PRO A 224 9.81 -3.35 -31.76
N TRP A 225 10.36 -2.28 -32.35
CA TRP A 225 9.58 -1.24 -33.04
C TRP A 225 10.45 -0.38 -33.95
N PHE A 226 9.80 0.35 -34.86
CA PHE A 226 10.43 1.37 -35.70
C PHE A 226 9.47 2.53 -36.00
N MET A 227 10.01 3.67 -36.45
CA MET A 227 9.19 4.80 -36.92
C MET A 227 8.92 4.68 -38.41
N LYS A 228 7.69 4.95 -38.84
CA LYS A 228 7.29 5.01 -40.25
C LYS A 228 6.68 6.39 -40.57
N GLU A 229 7.02 6.96 -41.71
CA GLU A 229 6.36 8.16 -42.22
C GLU A 229 4.96 7.82 -42.71
N SER A 230 3.96 8.60 -42.30
CA SER A 230 2.56 8.43 -42.65
C SER A 230 1.86 9.79 -42.79
N ILE A 231 0.58 9.77 -43.15
CA ILE A 231 -0.26 10.97 -43.25
C ILE A 231 -1.29 10.93 -42.13
N GLY A 232 -1.30 11.98 -41.29
CA GLY A 232 -2.28 12.11 -40.22
C GLY A 232 -3.70 12.27 -40.73
N PHE A 233 -4.66 12.11 -39.84
CA PHE A 233 -6.07 12.36 -40.16
C PHE A 233 -6.32 13.80 -40.66
N ASP A 234 -5.47 14.74 -40.27
CA ASP A 234 -5.45 16.14 -40.71
C ASP A 234 -4.83 16.35 -42.11
N GLY A 235 -4.35 15.29 -42.75
CA GLY A 235 -3.70 15.34 -44.07
C GLY A 235 -2.23 15.75 -44.03
N ASN A 236 -1.65 15.98 -42.85
CA ASN A 236 -0.25 16.40 -42.72
C ASN A 236 0.70 15.19 -42.56
N PRO A 237 1.94 15.28 -43.08
CA PRO A 237 2.96 14.27 -42.79
C PRO A 237 3.23 14.16 -41.29
N ARG A 238 3.36 12.92 -40.81
CA ARG A 238 3.67 12.59 -39.42
C ARG A 238 4.48 11.31 -39.34
N LYS A 239 5.11 11.06 -38.20
CA LYS A 239 5.74 9.77 -37.89
C LYS A 239 4.85 8.95 -36.97
N VAL A 240 4.67 7.68 -37.30
CA VAL A 240 3.93 6.70 -36.49
C VAL A 240 4.87 5.60 -35.99
N ILE A 241 4.56 5.03 -34.83
CA ILE A 241 5.30 3.92 -34.23
C ILE A 241 4.70 2.62 -34.75
N MET A 242 5.53 1.74 -35.31
CA MET A 242 5.15 0.38 -35.68
C MET A 242 5.79 -0.59 -34.71
N PHE A 243 5.00 -1.28 -33.90
CA PHE A 243 5.44 -2.34 -33.01
C PHE A 243 5.51 -3.66 -33.75
N ARG A 244 6.63 -4.37 -33.61
CA ARG A 244 6.79 -5.73 -34.13
C ARG A 244 6.56 -6.72 -33.00
N MET A 245 5.50 -7.50 -33.13
CA MET A 245 5.06 -8.46 -32.12
C MET A 245 5.17 -9.87 -32.68
N SER A 246 5.73 -10.79 -31.89
CA SER A 246 5.83 -12.20 -32.22
C SER A 246 4.89 -13.01 -31.35
N ARG A 247 4.17 -13.95 -31.94
CA ARG A 247 3.23 -14.83 -31.23
C ARG A 247 4.01 -15.69 -30.26
N ILE A 248 3.48 -15.80 -29.05
CA ILE A 248 3.96 -16.76 -28.05
C ILE A 248 3.25 -18.06 -28.38
N ASP A 249 4.00 -19.01 -28.94
CA ASP A 249 3.46 -20.32 -29.31
C ASP A 249 2.90 -21.04 -28.08
N SER A 250 1.61 -21.36 -28.10
CA SER A 250 1.00 -22.24 -27.08
C SER A 250 1.46 -23.70 -27.19
N THR A 251 2.22 -24.02 -28.25
CA THR A 251 2.85 -25.34 -28.48
C THR A 251 4.30 -25.37 -27.99
N ALA A 252 4.88 -24.23 -27.60
CA ALA A 252 6.25 -24.13 -27.07
C ALA A 252 6.37 -24.36 -25.56
N MET A 253 5.30 -24.84 -24.90
CA MET A 253 5.38 -25.45 -23.56
C MET A 253 5.61 -26.97 -23.61
N SER A 254 5.70 -27.60 -24.78
CA SER A 254 5.93 -29.05 -24.90
C SER A 254 7.26 -29.46 -25.57
N PHE A 255 8.20 -28.53 -25.82
CA PHE A 255 9.47 -28.84 -26.51
C PHE A 255 10.74 -28.25 -25.88
N LEU A 256 10.70 -27.80 -24.61
CA LEU A 256 11.90 -27.43 -23.86
C LEU A 256 12.29 -28.47 -22.78
N ILE A 257 11.92 -29.73 -22.99
CA ILE A 257 12.60 -30.88 -22.39
C ILE A 257 13.35 -31.59 -23.52
N ASP A 258 14.49 -31.04 -23.92
CA ASP A 258 15.72 -31.80 -24.23
C ASP A 258 16.81 -30.84 -24.72
N GLU A 259 17.46 -30.16 -23.79
CA GLU A 259 18.92 -30.09 -23.75
C GLU A 259 19.29 -29.82 -22.27
N PRO A 260 19.72 -30.83 -21.51
CA PRO A 260 20.06 -30.63 -20.11
C PRO A 260 21.29 -29.74 -20.04
N SER A 261 21.12 -28.59 -19.38
CA SER A 261 22.17 -27.66 -18.98
C SER A 261 23.41 -28.42 -18.50
N GLU A 262 24.61 -27.92 -18.82
CA GLU A 262 25.92 -28.45 -18.40
C GLU A 262 26.08 -28.67 -16.87
N THR A 263 25.08 -28.27 -16.07
CA THR A 263 25.02 -28.39 -14.61
C THR A 263 24.11 -29.51 -14.08
N ALA A 264 23.48 -30.32 -14.95
CA ALA A 264 22.60 -31.41 -14.51
C ALA A 264 23.39 -32.69 -14.17
N PHE A 265 23.07 -33.31 -13.03
CA PHE A 265 23.55 -34.65 -12.71
C PHE A 265 22.97 -35.63 -13.73
N ARG A 266 23.66 -36.76 -13.97
CA ARG A 266 23.18 -37.81 -14.88
C ARG A 266 23.24 -39.17 -14.22
N TRP A 267 22.31 -40.06 -14.59
CA TRP A 267 22.35 -41.46 -14.20
C TRP A 267 22.18 -42.37 -15.41
N ASN A 268 22.77 -43.56 -15.33
CA ASN A 268 22.66 -44.62 -16.33
C ASN A 268 22.53 -45.97 -15.61
N CYS A 269 21.48 -46.76 -15.88
CA CYS A 269 21.48 -48.19 -15.52
C CYS A 269 21.94 -49.02 -16.70
N ARG A 270 23.08 -49.70 -16.54
CA ARG A 270 23.68 -50.54 -17.58
C ARG A 270 22.85 -51.79 -17.90
N ILE A 271 22.04 -52.25 -16.95
CA ILE A 271 21.24 -53.48 -17.09
C ILE A 271 20.00 -53.25 -17.94
N HIS A 272 19.39 -52.06 -17.85
CA HIS A 272 18.16 -51.72 -18.57
C HIS A 272 18.37 -50.71 -19.70
N GLU A 273 19.63 -50.38 -20.01
CA GLU A 273 20.03 -49.37 -21.01
C GLU A 273 19.26 -48.05 -20.89
N SER A 274 18.95 -47.65 -19.65
CA SER A 274 18.13 -46.48 -19.32
C SER A 274 19.01 -45.35 -18.80
N THR A 275 18.66 -44.12 -19.13
CA THR A 275 19.38 -42.92 -18.68
C THR A 275 18.41 -41.84 -18.21
N GLY A 276 18.89 -40.93 -17.37
CA GLY A 276 18.13 -39.75 -16.97
C GLY A 276 19.03 -38.65 -16.41
N SER A 277 18.44 -37.48 -16.19
CA SER A 277 19.15 -36.32 -15.63
C SER A 277 18.26 -35.56 -14.63
N ALA A 278 18.89 -34.90 -13.66
CA ALA A 278 18.18 -34.01 -12.74
C ALA A 278 19.11 -32.89 -12.25
N LEU A 279 18.52 -31.82 -11.72
CA LEU A 279 19.26 -30.63 -11.28
C LEU A 279 19.92 -30.83 -9.91
N THR A 280 19.46 -31.81 -9.14
CA THR A 280 20.02 -32.13 -7.81
C THR A 280 20.31 -33.63 -7.65
N LEU A 281 21.29 -33.96 -6.80
CA LEU A 281 21.64 -35.35 -6.48
C LEU A 281 20.45 -36.10 -5.83
N ALA A 282 19.66 -35.40 -5.01
CA ALA A 282 18.49 -35.97 -4.34
C ALA A 282 17.38 -36.35 -5.32
N GLU A 283 17.15 -35.55 -6.36
CA GLU A 283 16.20 -35.89 -7.44
C GLU A 283 16.70 -37.07 -8.28
N ILE A 284 18.02 -37.16 -8.54
CA ILE A 284 18.58 -38.33 -9.22
C ILE A 284 18.44 -39.59 -8.39
N GLU A 285 18.77 -39.56 -7.09
CA GLU A 285 18.62 -40.72 -6.21
C GLU A 285 17.15 -41.17 -6.17
N PHE A 286 16.21 -40.23 -6.14
CA PHE A 286 14.79 -40.51 -6.21
C PHE A 286 14.39 -41.15 -7.55
N LEU A 287 14.78 -40.56 -8.69
CA LEU A 287 14.42 -41.07 -10.03
C LEU A 287 15.10 -42.41 -10.34
N ALA A 288 16.34 -42.61 -9.90
CA ALA A 288 17.07 -43.86 -9.99
C ALA A 288 16.40 -44.96 -9.15
N THR A 289 15.98 -44.63 -7.93
CA THR A 289 15.27 -45.57 -7.05
C THR A 289 13.87 -45.89 -7.60
N ALA A 290 13.17 -44.88 -8.14
CA ALA A 290 11.89 -45.07 -8.83
C ALA A 290 12.04 -46.00 -10.04
N HIS A 291 13.13 -45.87 -10.81
CA HIS A 291 13.47 -46.78 -11.90
C HIS A 291 13.64 -48.23 -11.42
N MET A 292 14.30 -48.46 -10.28
CA MET A 292 14.43 -49.80 -9.67
C MET A 292 13.09 -50.38 -9.23
N SER A 293 12.12 -49.54 -8.85
CA SER A 293 10.80 -50.00 -8.38
C SER A 293 9.78 -50.26 -9.50
N PHE A 294 10.02 -49.78 -10.73
CA PHE A 294 9.00 -49.77 -11.78
C PHE A 294 9.16 -50.88 -12.85
N LYS A 295 10.32 -51.57 -12.91
CA LYS A 295 10.56 -52.61 -13.91
C LYS A 295 10.97 -53.93 -13.27
N ASP A 296 9.96 -54.78 -13.16
CA ASP A 296 9.96 -56.23 -12.93
C ASP A 296 10.49 -56.72 -11.58
N ASN A 297 9.63 -57.50 -10.91
CA ASN A 297 9.87 -58.29 -9.69
C ASN A 297 10.96 -59.38 -9.86
N SER A 298 11.94 -59.19 -10.75
CA SER A 298 13.14 -60.02 -10.82
C SER A 298 14.22 -59.39 -9.94
N SER A 299 14.70 -60.19 -8.98
CA SER A 299 15.83 -59.95 -8.10
C SER A 299 17.17 -59.87 -8.86
N ASP A 300 17.28 -59.00 -9.86
CA ASP A 300 18.54 -58.67 -10.51
C ASP A 300 18.94 -57.25 -10.09
N ASP A 301 20.00 -57.15 -9.28
CA ASP A 301 20.53 -55.91 -8.75
C ASP A 301 20.90 -54.93 -9.90
N CYS A 302 20.03 -53.96 -10.26
CA CYS A 302 20.33 -52.90 -11.23
C CYS A 302 21.53 -52.09 -10.72
N GLU A 303 22.64 -52.13 -11.44
CA GLU A 303 23.81 -51.30 -11.14
C GLU A 303 23.62 -49.92 -11.77
N ILE A 304 23.15 -48.96 -10.96
CA ILE A 304 22.97 -47.55 -11.38
C ILE A 304 24.26 -46.78 -11.14
N GLN A 305 24.78 -46.17 -12.20
CA GLN A 305 25.91 -45.24 -12.12
C GLN A 305 25.38 -43.80 -12.15
N ILE A 306 25.67 -43.04 -11.11
CA ILE A 306 25.37 -41.60 -11.01
C ILE A 306 26.66 -40.83 -11.24
N SER A 307 26.64 -39.89 -12.18
CA SER A 307 27.74 -38.95 -12.44
C SER A 307 27.31 -37.53 -12.05
N THR A 308 28.18 -36.83 -11.32
CA THR A 308 28.00 -35.41 -11.03
C THR A 308 28.43 -34.56 -12.24
N PRO A 309 28.02 -33.28 -12.33
CA PRO A 309 28.58 -32.36 -13.32
C PRO A 309 30.11 -32.17 -13.19
N GLU A 310 30.73 -32.71 -12.12
CA GLU A 310 32.11 -32.45 -11.72
C GLU A 310 33.06 -33.64 -11.92
N SER A 311 32.61 -34.77 -12.50
CA SER A 311 33.53 -35.90 -12.76
C SER A 311 34.46 -35.72 -13.97
N ASP A 312 34.45 -34.55 -14.62
CA ASP A 312 35.41 -34.15 -15.67
C ASP A 312 35.99 -32.74 -15.47
N PHE A 313 36.10 -32.23 -14.22
CA PHE A 313 36.82 -30.97 -13.98
C PHE A 313 38.26 -31.18 -13.53
N GLU A 314 39.18 -30.97 -14.47
CA GLU A 314 40.45 -30.31 -14.19
C GLU A 314 40.18 -29.00 -13.41
N ASP A 315 40.87 -28.84 -12.26
CA ASP A 315 41.11 -27.64 -11.44
C ASP A 315 39.93 -26.71 -11.04
N ILE A 316 39.62 -26.67 -9.73
CA ILE A 316 38.75 -25.64 -9.12
C ILE A 316 39.51 -24.31 -9.05
N ASP A 317 39.06 -23.34 -9.84
CA ASP A 317 39.55 -21.97 -9.84
C ASP A 317 39.03 -21.18 -8.62
N GLU A 318 39.84 -21.08 -7.55
CA GLU A 318 39.57 -20.31 -6.32
C GLU A 318 39.11 -18.86 -6.59
N GLU A 319 39.49 -18.31 -7.75
CA GLU A 319 39.14 -16.96 -8.17
C GLU A 319 37.62 -16.83 -8.47
N GLN A 320 36.99 -17.86 -9.04
CA GLN A 320 35.55 -17.86 -9.35
C GLN A 320 34.67 -17.92 -8.11
N LEU A 321 35.09 -18.63 -7.07
CA LEU A 321 34.37 -18.74 -5.80
C LEU A 321 34.39 -17.40 -5.05
N SER A 322 35.53 -16.72 -5.06
CA SER A 322 35.69 -15.36 -4.50
C SER A 322 34.79 -14.35 -5.21
N ILE A 323 34.69 -14.42 -6.54
CA ILE A 323 33.81 -13.53 -7.34
C ILE A 323 32.33 -13.76 -7.00
N ARG A 324 31.88 -15.02 -6.85
CA ARG A 324 30.49 -15.33 -6.47
C ARG A 324 30.11 -14.79 -5.10
N ASN A 325 30.97 -14.97 -4.09
CA ASN A 325 30.71 -14.47 -2.73
C ASN A 325 30.62 -12.94 -2.71
N ARG A 326 31.56 -12.25 -3.38
CA ARG A 326 31.53 -10.79 -3.52
C ARG A 326 30.24 -10.29 -4.18
N ASN A 327 29.77 -10.97 -5.23
CA ASN A 327 28.57 -10.57 -5.95
C ASN A 327 27.30 -10.74 -5.09
N ARG A 328 27.24 -11.79 -4.25
CA ARG A 328 26.15 -12.01 -3.31
C ARG A 328 26.09 -10.92 -2.23
N GLU A 329 27.22 -10.54 -1.66
CA GLU A 329 27.27 -9.43 -0.70
C GLU A 329 26.80 -8.09 -1.30
N MET A 330 27.11 -7.84 -2.59
CA MET A 330 26.59 -6.66 -3.30
C MET A 330 25.06 -6.68 -3.40
N ALA A 331 24.45 -7.86 -3.61
CA ALA A 331 22.99 -8.02 -3.60
C ALA A 331 22.39 -7.77 -2.23
N ASP A 332 23.01 -8.27 -1.16
CA ASP A 332 22.54 -8.05 0.21
C ASP A 332 22.58 -6.56 0.60
N LEU A 333 23.66 -5.85 0.24
CA LEU A 333 23.77 -4.41 0.44
C LEU A 333 22.73 -3.61 -0.36
N ARG A 334 22.38 -4.10 -1.56
CA ARG A 334 21.30 -3.52 -2.37
C ARG A 334 19.94 -3.75 -1.73
N SER A 335 19.70 -4.95 -1.19
CA SER A 335 18.48 -5.32 -0.45
C SER A 335 18.32 -4.47 0.82
N ALA A 336 19.43 -4.10 1.47
CA ALA A 336 19.42 -3.18 2.60
C ALA A 336 19.19 -1.71 2.22
N GLY A 337 19.02 -1.40 0.92
CA GLY A 337 18.64 -0.08 0.43
C GLY A 337 19.81 0.83 0.02
N LYS A 338 21.05 0.35 -0.01
CA LYS A 338 22.19 1.13 -0.54
C LYS A 338 22.06 1.40 -2.04
N SER A 339 22.54 2.54 -2.49
CA SER A 339 22.61 2.90 -3.90
C SER A 339 23.71 2.11 -4.63
N LEU A 340 23.55 1.95 -5.94
CA LEU A 340 24.57 1.31 -6.79
C LEU A 340 25.93 2.03 -6.74
N GLU A 341 25.92 3.33 -6.45
CA GLU A 341 27.12 4.16 -6.32
C GLU A 341 27.85 3.92 -5.00
N GLU A 342 27.12 3.82 -3.88
CA GLU A 342 27.69 3.46 -2.57
C GLU A 342 28.26 2.04 -2.56
N ILE A 343 27.57 1.10 -3.19
CA ILE A 343 28.06 -0.28 -3.36
C ILE A 343 29.32 -0.28 -4.24
N GLY A 344 29.31 0.47 -5.34
CA GLY A 344 30.47 0.59 -6.22
C GLY A 344 31.70 1.14 -5.52
N ALA A 345 31.54 2.22 -4.74
CA ALA A 345 32.61 2.81 -3.94
C ALA A 345 33.18 1.82 -2.90
N GLN A 346 32.32 1.01 -2.26
CA GLN A 346 32.73 0.04 -1.25
C GLN A 346 33.60 -1.11 -1.82
N TYR A 347 33.34 -1.53 -3.05
CA TYR A 347 34.06 -2.65 -3.69
C TYR A 347 35.02 -2.20 -4.80
N GLY A 348 35.26 -0.90 -4.96
CA GLY A 348 36.17 -0.35 -5.96
C GLY A 348 35.73 -0.58 -7.42
N VAL A 349 34.43 -0.74 -7.67
CA VAL A 349 33.86 -0.99 -9.00
C VAL A 349 32.89 0.12 -9.41
N THR A 350 32.69 0.31 -10.72
CA THR A 350 31.80 1.36 -11.21
C THR A 350 30.34 1.05 -10.90
N ARG A 351 29.51 2.09 -10.79
CA ARG A 351 28.04 1.97 -10.64
C ARG A 351 27.41 1.04 -11.68
N GLU A 352 27.84 1.15 -12.93
CA GLU A 352 27.33 0.32 -14.03
C GLU A 352 27.76 -1.14 -13.88
N ARG A 353 28.98 -1.38 -13.35
CA ARG A 353 29.45 -2.73 -13.06
C ARG A 353 28.62 -3.38 -11.95
N VAL A 354 28.27 -2.65 -10.89
CA VAL A 354 27.37 -3.15 -9.84
C VAL A 354 25.99 -3.49 -10.42
N ARG A 355 25.44 -2.63 -11.29
CA ARG A 355 24.15 -2.89 -11.95
C ARG A 355 24.16 -4.20 -12.74
N GLN A 356 25.19 -4.41 -13.56
CA GLN A 356 25.36 -5.62 -14.36
C GLN A 356 25.54 -6.87 -13.49
N ILE A 357 26.28 -6.78 -12.38
CA ILE A 357 26.46 -7.89 -11.44
C ILE A 357 25.11 -8.27 -10.82
N LEU A 358 24.35 -7.30 -10.33
CA LEU A 358 23.04 -7.52 -9.70
C LEU A 358 22.01 -8.08 -10.70
N GLU A 359 22.00 -7.59 -11.93
CA GLU A 359 21.12 -8.09 -13.00
C GLU A 359 21.42 -9.57 -13.32
N LYS A 360 22.71 -9.94 -13.38
CA LYS A 360 23.13 -11.32 -13.66
C LYS A 360 22.77 -12.32 -12.56
N ILE A 361 22.67 -11.88 -11.31
CA ILE A 361 22.36 -12.75 -10.15
C ILE A 361 20.92 -12.64 -9.66
N GLY A 362 20.05 -11.88 -10.34
CA GLY A 362 18.66 -11.68 -9.93
C GLY A 362 18.49 -10.81 -8.66
N GLY A 363 19.40 -9.86 -8.44
CA GLY A 363 19.40 -8.98 -7.28
C GLY A 363 18.32 -7.87 -7.32
N PRO A 364 18.09 -7.15 -6.20
CA PRO A 364 16.96 -6.23 -6.05
C PRO A 364 16.96 -5.09 -7.07
N THR A 365 15.82 -4.92 -7.73
CA THR A 365 15.66 -3.91 -8.77
C THR A 365 15.61 -2.50 -8.20
N ARG A 366 15.66 -1.49 -9.08
CA ARG A 366 15.44 -0.10 -8.66
C ARG A 366 14.04 0.12 -8.08
N GLN A 367 13.03 -0.62 -8.54
CA GLN A 367 11.66 -0.52 -8.03
C GLN A 367 11.55 -1.14 -6.64
N ASP A 368 12.17 -2.29 -6.40
CA ASP A 368 12.19 -2.94 -5.08
C ASP A 368 12.85 -2.05 -4.03
N VAL A 369 13.99 -1.46 -4.37
CA VAL A 369 14.68 -0.53 -3.46
C VAL A 369 13.89 0.77 -3.28
N LYS A 370 13.12 1.21 -4.29
CA LYS A 370 12.26 2.39 -4.16
C LYS A 370 11.06 2.11 -3.24
N ALA A 371 10.36 0.99 -3.45
CA ALA A 371 9.25 0.56 -2.63
C ALA A 371 9.70 0.31 -1.18
N LEU A 372 10.86 -0.32 -0.98
CA LEU A 372 11.47 -0.49 0.33
C LEU A 372 11.80 0.87 0.99
N ARG A 373 12.40 1.82 0.26
CA ARG A 373 12.67 3.17 0.78
C ARG A 373 11.39 3.92 1.12
N GLU A 374 10.32 3.76 0.33
CA GLU A 374 9.02 4.35 0.62
C GLU A 374 8.37 3.71 1.85
N SER A 375 8.47 2.40 2.02
CA SER A 375 8.05 1.68 3.24
C SER A 375 8.83 2.16 4.45
N ILE A 376 10.17 2.12 4.41
CA ILE A 376 11.04 2.59 5.49
C ILE A 376 10.74 4.06 5.83
N LYS A 377 10.48 4.89 4.81
CA LYS A 377 10.07 6.28 5.04
C LYS A 377 8.71 6.35 5.73
N SER A 378 7.72 5.59 5.28
CA SER A 378 6.38 5.54 5.88
C SER A 378 6.44 5.06 7.33
N ASP A 379 7.15 3.96 7.58
CA ASP A 379 7.35 3.36 8.90
C ASP A 379 8.05 4.35 9.84
N ARG A 380 9.09 5.03 9.35
CA ARG A 380 9.77 6.09 10.10
C ARG A 380 8.85 7.27 10.42
N LEU A 381 8.00 7.70 9.49
CA LEU A 381 7.06 8.80 9.73
C LEU A 381 5.99 8.40 10.75
N GLU A 382 5.48 7.17 10.69
CA GLU A 382 4.52 6.66 11.68
C GLU A 382 5.15 6.49 13.06
N GLU A 383 6.42 6.07 13.11
CA GLU A 383 7.19 6.01 14.36
C GLU A 383 7.40 7.40 14.98
N ILE A 384 7.82 8.39 14.18
CA ILE A 384 7.99 9.78 14.63
C ILE A 384 6.66 10.34 15.15
N LYS A 385 5.57 10.12 14.41
CA LYS A 385 4.22 10.52 14.78
C LYS A 385 3.81 9.88 16.12
N GLY A 386 4.00 8.57 16.26
CA GLY A 386 3.69 7.83 17.49
C GLY A 386 4.49 8.34 18.69
N LYS A 387 5.80 8.61 18.52
CA LYS A 387 6.65 9.21 19.56
C LYS A 387 6.19 10.62 19.94
N ALA A 388 5.83 11.45 18.96
CA ALA A 388 5.36 12.82 19.22
C ALA A 388 4.05 12.84 20.00
N VAL A 389 3.07 12.03 19.58
CA VAL A 389 1.79 11.89 20.28
C VAL A 389 1.96 11.28 21.67
N GLY A 390 2.85 10.29 21.82
CA GLY A 390 3.18 9.71 23.12
C GLY A 390 3.83 10.72 24.07
N LEU A 391 4.79 11.51 23.58
CA LEU A 391 5.50 12.51 24.37
C LEU A 391 4.56 13.62 24.86
N VAL A 392 3.72 14.17 23.98
CA VAL A 392 2.80 15.27 24.36
C VAL A 392 1.71 14.79 25.32
N LYS A 393 1.29 13.51 25.23
CA LYS A 393 0.37 12.91 26.21
C LYS A 393 1.04 12.68 27.57
N ALA A 394 2.32 12.29 27.59
CA ALA A 394 3.07 12.05 28.82
C ALA A 394 3.50 13.34 29.52
N LYS A 395 3.74 14.40 28.74
CA LYS A 395 4.09 15.74 29.23
C LYS A 395 3.16 16.78 28.59
N PRO A 396 1.99 17.02 29.20
CA PRO A 396 1.08 18.08 28.79
C PRO A 396 1.76 19.44 28.72
N GLY A 397 1.25 20.30 27.86
CA GLY A 397 1.72 21.68 27.77
C GLY A 397 2.82 21.95 26.74
N LEU A 398 3.43 20.91 26.15
CA LEU A 398 4.49 21.08 25.14
C LEU A 398 3.98 21.62 23.81
N THR A 399 4.75 22.52 23.21
CA THR A 399 4.53 23.04 21.85
C THR A 399 5.10 22.09 20.81
N ILE A 400 4.60 22.18 19.57
CA ILE A 400 5.12 21.37 18.46
C ILE A 400 6.62 21.59 18.21
N SER A 401 7.12 22.82 18.43
CA SER A 401 8.53 23.13 18.25
C SER A 401 9.41 22.44 19.29
N GLU A 402 8.99 22.43 20.55
CA GLU A 402 9.72 21.74 21.64
C GLU A 402 9.71 20.22 21.44
N VAL A 403 8.58 19.65 21.01
CA VAL A 403 8.49 18.22 20.68
C VAL A 403 9.36 17.88 19.47
N ALA A 404 9.34 18.72 18.43
CA ALA A 404 10.18 18.53 17.25
C ALA A 404 11.67 18.60 17.61
N GLU A 405 12.07 19.50 18.51
CA GLU A 405 13.44 19.59 19.03
C GLU A 405 13.83 18.33 19.82
N HIS A 406 12.97 17.82 20.71
CA HIS A 406 13.21 16.57 21.46
C HIS A 406 13.35 15.34 20.55
N LEU A 407 12.66 15.35 19.40
CA LEU A 407 12.70 14.26 18.43
C LEU A 407 13.75 14.48 17.33
N GLU A 408 14.50 15.59 17.38
CA GLU A 408 15.49 15.99 16.38
C GLU A 408 14.93 16.06 14.95
N VAL A 409 13.67 16.51 14.80
CA VAL A 409 12.99 16.66 13.51
C VAL A 409 12.57 18.10 13.25
N SER A 410 12.26 18.43 11.99
CA SER A 410 11.73 19.75 11.66
C SER A 410 10.29 19.91 12.16
N PRO A 411 9.91 21.05 12.77
CA PRO A 411 8.52 21.33 13.12
C PRO A 411 7.55 21.27 11.93
N ILE A 412 8.03 21.60 10.72
CA ILE A 412 7.23 21.55 9.49
C ILE A 412 6.95 20.11 9.07
N GLU A 413 7.95 19.23 9.20
CA GLU A 413 7.81 17.80 8.91
C GLU A 413 6.81 17.16 9.86
N LEU A 414 6.94 17.45 11.17
CA LEU A 414 6.03 16.98 12.19
C LEU A 414 4.58 17.48 11.96
N SER A 415 4.41 18.75 11.57
CA SER A 415 3.09 19.30 11.26
C SER A 415 2.43 18.69 10.00
N ARG A 416 3.20 18.12 9.08
CA ARG A 416 2.66 17.50 7.85
C ARG A 416 2.16 16.07 8.06
N ILE A 417 2.72 15.37 9.05
CA ILE A 417 2.37 13.98 9.33
C ILE A 417 1.24 13.83 10.35
N LEU A 418 1.01 14.84 11.19
CA LEU A 418 -0.04 14.84 12.21
C LEU A 418 -1.39 15.26 11.60
N SER A 419 -2.46 14.59 12.05
CA SER A 419 -3.85 15.00 11.80
C SER A 419 -4.24 16.21 12.64
N ASN A 420 -5.37 16.86 12.31
CA ASN A 420 -5.88 18.00 13.07
C ASN A 420 -6.15 17.66 14.55
N GLN A 421 -6.70 16.48 14.84
CA GLN A 421 -6.92 16.02 16.22
C GLN A 421 -5.61 15.86 17.00
N GLU A 422 -4.59 15.29 16.36
CA GLU A 422 -3.28 15.12 17.00
C GLU A 422 -2.60 16.48 17.19
N MET A 423 -2.72 17.39 16.21
CA MET A 423 -2.27 18.78 16.32
C MET A 423 -2.98 19.54 17.44
N ASN A 424 -4.20 19.15 17.82
CA ASN A 424 -4.92 19.72 18.94
C ASN A 424 -4.41 19.28 20.31
N LEU A 425 -3.50 18.30 20.38
CA LEU A 425 -2.84 17.90 21.63
C LEU A 425 -1.67 18.82 22.01
N PHE A 426 -1.17 19.63 21.07
CA PHE A 426 0.00 20.49 21.28
C PHE A 426 -0.42 21.89 21.72
N SER A 427 0.29 22.43 22.70
CA SER A 427 0.11 23.82 23.14
C SER A 427 0.48 24.81 22.05
N LYS A 428 -0.16 25.98 22.10
CA LYS A 428 0.27 27.14 21.31
C LYS A 428 1.17 28.04 22.15
N PRO A 429 2.18 28.67 21.52
CA PRO A 429 2.96 29.68 22.20
C PRO A 429 2.05 30.83 22.65
N LEU A 430 2.15 31.18 23.92
CA LEU A 430 1.51 32.37 24.45
C LEU A 430 2.33 33.57 23.96
N ARG A 431 1.68 34.51 23.25
CA ARG A 431 2.34 35.77 22.91
C ARG A 431 2.50 36.57 24.18
N VAL A 432 3.74 36.70 24.66
CA VAL A 432 4.09 37.72 25.66
C VAL A 432 4.08 39.06 24.93
N GLY A 433 2.90 39.65 24.76
CA GLY A 433 2.80 41.00 24.27
C GLY A 433 3.42 41.93 25.32
N ASN A 434 4.28 42.87 24.90
CA ASN A 434 4.64 43.99 25.77
C ASN A 434 3.35 44.68 26.19
N LEU A 435 2.96 44.47 27.45
CA LEU A 435 1.82 45.14 28.04
C LEU A 435 2.17 46.61 28.10
N LYS A 436 1.52 47.42 27.25
CA LYS A 436 1.70 48.87 27.23
C LYS A 436 1.37 49.53 28.58
N TRP A 437 0.60 48.83 29.42
CA TRP A 437 0.28 49.24 30.78
C TRP A 437 0.50 48.07 31.74
N SER A 438 1.17 48.26 32.87
CA SER A 438 1.25 47.28 33.96
C SER A 438 -0.05 47.23 34.77
N ASP A 439 -0.22 46.22 35.65
CA ASP A 439 -1.41 46.14 36.52
C ASP A 439 -1.48 47.36 37.44
N ASP A 440 -0.34 47.78 38.01
CA ASP A 440 -0.21 48.96 38.86
C ASP A 440 -0.53 50.27 38.11
N GLU A 441 -0.12 50.38 36.85
CA GLU A 441 -0.46 51.53 36.02
C GLU A 441 -1.96 51.58 35.74
N VAL A 442 -2.61 50.43 35.48
CA VAL A 442 -4.07 50.39 35.32
C VAL A 442 -4.79 50.80 36.59
N VAL A 443 -4.33 50.31 37.75
CA VAL A 443 -4.88 50.70 39.05
C VAL A 443 -4.78 52.21 39.25
N LYS A 444 -3.60 52.81 38.98
CA LYS A 444 -3.40 54.27 39.08
C LYS A 444 -4.30 55.05 38.12
N ILE A 445 -4.47 54.56 36.89
CA ILE A 445 -5.36 55.18 35.90
C ILE A 445 -6.83 55.13 36.35
N LEU A 446 -7.26 54.03 36.98
CA LEU A 446 -8.62 53.94 37.54
C LEU A 446 -8.80 54.88 38.73
N GLN A 447 -7.78 55.02 39.58
CA GLN A 447 -7.77 56.00 40.67
C GLN A 447 -7.85 57.43 40.14
N GLU A 448 -7.07 57.78 39.12
CA GLU A 448 -7.09 59.09 38.46
C GLU A 448 -8.47 59.36 37.83
N ALA A 449 -9.03 58.39 37.09
CA ALA A 449 -10.35 58.51 36.51
C ALA A 449 -11.45 58.74 37.56
N ALA A 450 -11.35 58.07 38.72
CA ALA A 450 -12.29 58.25 39.83
C ALA A 450 -12.19 59.63 40.50
N THR A 451 -11.11 60.40 40.28
CA THR A 451 -11.05 61.81 40.71
C THR A 451 -11.88 62.73 39.81
N LEU A 452 -12.16 62.31 38.57
CA LEU A 452 -12.89 63.09 37.57
C LEU A 452 -14.38 62.70 37.52
N GLU A 453 -14.69 61.42 37.72
CA GLU A 453 -16.05 60.87 37.58
C GLU A 453 -16.38 59.90 38.73
N PHE A 454 -17.56 60.05 39.34
CA PHE A 454 -18.02 59.21 40.44
C PHE A 454 -19.54 58.97 40.39
N PRO A 455 -20.01 57.71 40.51
CA PRO A 455 -19.23 56.47 40.55
C PRO A 455 -18.65 56.14 39.17
N LEU A 456 -17.50 55.45 39.13
CA LEU A 456 -16.77 55.23 37.90
C LEU A 456 -17.45 54.15 37.04
N THR A 457 -18.21 54.58 36.04
CA THR A 457 -18.87 53.70 35.06
C THR A 457 -17.98 53.44 33.84
N VAL A 458 -18.22 52.33 33.14
CA VAL A 458 -17.55 52.03 31.86
C VAL A 458 -17.75 53.14 30.84
N ALA A 459 -18.95 53.72 30.77
CA ALA A 459 -19.28 54.80 29.84
C ALA A 459 -18.54 56.09 30.19
N ALA A 460 -18.52 56.47 31.47
CA ALA A 460 -17.78 57.64 31.96
C ALA A 460 -16.28 57.50 31.69
N TYR A 461 -15.69 56.35 32.03
CA TYR A 461 -14.29 56.07 31.78
C TYR A 461 -13.93 56.12 30.28
N THR A 462 -14.76 55.51 29.43
CA THR A 462 -14.53 55.53 27.97
C THR A 462 -14.60 56.94 27.41
N LYS A 463 -15.55 57.75 27.90
CA LYS A 463 -15.66 59.17 27.53
C LYS A 463 -14.43 59.97 27.98
N LEU A 464 -13.88 59.74 29.17
CA LEU A 464 -12.64 60.38 29.61
C LEU A 464 -11.44 60.05 28.70
N LEU A 465 -11.39 58.84 28.13
CA LEU A 465 -10.38 58.47 27.14
C LEU A 465 -10.60 59.18 25.79
N GLU A 466 -11.85 59.24 25.33
CA GLU A 466 -12.22 59.87 24.05
C GLU A 466 -12.01 61.38 24.06
N ASP A 467 -12.40 62.03 25.16
CA ASP A 467 -12.24 63.47 25.38
C ASP A 467 -10.77 63.86 25.69
N GLY A 468 -9.89 62.86 25.87
CA GLY A 468 -8.45 63.06 26.08
C GLY A 468 -8.06 63.50 27.49
N TYR A 469 -9.00 63.55 28.44
CA TYR A 469 -8.73 63.83 29.85
C TYR A 469 -7.96 62.72 30.55
N LEU A 470 -7.97 61.51 29.98
CA LEU A 470 -7.29 60.34 30.52
C LEU A 470 -6.55 59.59 29.41
N LYS A 471 -5.40 59.00 29.74
CA LYS A 471 -4.66 58.11 28.82
C LYS A 471 -4.50 56.73 29.43
N GLY A 472 -5.28 55.77 28.95
CA GLY A 472 -5.29 54.42 29.50
C GLY A 472 -5.75 53.34 28.53
N PRO A 473 -5.75 52.07 28.97
CA PRO A 473 -6.32 50.96 28.20
C PRO A 473 -7.84 51.09 28.11
N SER A 474 -8.45 50.46 27.10
CA SER A 474 -9.91 50.46 26.97
C SER A 474 -10.58 49.71 28.13
N ALA A 475 -11.82 50.08 28.45
CA ALA A 475 -12.59 49.40 29.50
C ALA A 475 -12.78 47.90 29.24
N ALA A 476 -12.88 47.48 27.98
CA ALA A 476 -12.91 46.07 27.57
C ALA A 476 -11.59 45.36 27.92
N ARG A 477 -10.44 46.01 27.71
CA ARG A 477 -9.12 45.47 28.04
C ARG A 477 -8.92 45.33 29.55
N ILE A 478 -9.40 46.31 30.32
CA ILE A 478 -9.41 46.28 31.78
C ILE A 478 -10.28 45.10 32.27
N SER A 479 -11.49 44.97 31.73
CA SER A 479 -12.41 43.88 32.11
C SER A 479 -11.84 42.49 31.81
N GLN A 480 -11.18 42.32 30.66
CA GLN A 480 -10.51 41.06 30.31
C GLN A 480 -9.35 40.73 31.26
N ARG A 481 -8.59 41.75 31.67
CA ARG A 481 -7.39 41.58 32.50
C ARG A 481 -7.72 41.28 33.96
N PHE A 482 -8.74 41.94 34.51
CA PHE A 482 -9.15 41.83 35.90
C PHE A 482 -10.43 41.00 36.09
N ARG A 483 -10.82 40.21 35.07
CA ARG A 483 -12.07 39.41 34.98
C ARG A 483 -13.38 40.22 34.97
N SER A 484 -13.40 41.44 35.51
CA SER A 484 -14.51 42.38 35.33
C SER A 484 -14.11 43.82 35.65
N TRP A 485 -14.90 44.78 35.16
CA TRP A 485 -14.78 46.20 35.52
C TRP A 485 -14.86 46.44 37.02
N GLN A 486 -15.80 45.75 37.69
CA GLN A 486 -16.01 45.86 39.13
C GLN A 486 -14.77 45.42 39.90
N ALA A 487 -14.25 44.23 39.59
CA ALA A 487 -13.05 43.70 40.25
C ALA A 487 -11.82 44.61 40.04
N ALA A 488 -11.70 45.24 38.86
CA ALA A 488 -10.65 46.23 38.62
C ALA A 488 -10.81 47.49 39.51
N CYS A 489 -12.04 47.98 39.65
CA CYS A 489 -12.34 49.12 40.53
C CYS A 489 -12.12 48.78 42.01
N ASP A 490 -12.53 47.58 42.45
CA ASP A 490 -12.34 47.10 43.82
C ASP A 490 -10.84 47.00 44.14
N LEU A 491 -10.03 46.46 43.22
CA LEU A 491 -8.57 46.41 43.35
C LEU A 491 -7.94 47.82 43.39
N ALA A 492 -8.51 48.76 42.65
CA ALA A 492 -8.07 50.15 42.67
C ALA A 492 -8.57 50.94 43.89
N GLY A 493 -9.47 50.36 44.69
CA GLY A 493 -10.10 51.02 45.83
C GLY A 493 -11.08 52.13 45.44
N VAL A 494 -11.69 52.04 44.25
CA VAL A 494 -12.62 53.05 43.71
C VAL A 494 -14.04 52.51 43.57
N GLU A 495 -15.05 53.36 43.75
CA GLU A 495 -16.45 52.95 43.65
C GLU A 495 -16.90 52.84 42.19
N ALA A 496 -17.22 51.63 41.77
CA ALA A 496 -17.75 51.37 40.43
C ALA A 496 -19.23 51.73 40.34
N GLY A 497 -19.67 52.10 39.13
CA GLY A 497 -21.10 52.31 38.85
C GLY A 497 -21.94 51.04 39.05
N LYS A 498 -23.22 51.22 39.43
CA LYS A 498 -24.16 50.12 39.64
C LYS A 498 -24.27 49.23 38.39
N ARG A 499 -24.03 47.94 38.57
CA ARG A 499 -24.26 46.92 37.54
C ARG A 499 -25.74 46.79 37.23
N THR A 500 -26.06 46.63 35.95
CA THR A 500 -27.39 46.22 35.48
C THR A 500 -27.68 44.73 35.67
N ARG A 501 -26.65 43.88 35.89
CA ARG A 501 -26.80 42.44 36.13
C ARG A 501 -25.79 41.91 37.17
N PRO A 502 -26.22 41.04 38.13
CA PRO A 502 -25.31 40.36 39.07
C PRO A 502 -24.24 39.51 38.36
N LEU A 503 -23.06 39.35 38.98
CA LEU A 503 -21.99 38.45 38.50
C LEU A 503 -22.39 36.96 38.57
N ASP A 504 -23.32 36.64 39.46
CA ASP A 504 -23.53 35.30 40.03
C ASP A 504 -24.61 34.46 39.31
N LEU A 505 -25.04 34.88 38.11
CA LEU A 505 -26.05 34.18 37.29
C LEU A 505 -25.46 33.71 35.96
N SER A 506 -24.18 33.33 35.93
CA SER A 506 -23.60 32.69 34.76
C SER A 506 -24.20 31.30 34.63
N ARG A 507 -24.86 31.02 33.49
CA ARG A 507 -25.31 29.66 33.11
C ARG A 507 -24.17 28.62 33.13
N TRP A 508 -22.94 29.09 32.98
CA TRP A 508 -21.74 28.27 32.80
C TRP A 508 -20.81 28.39 34.01
N THR A 509 -20.48 27.25 34.61
CA THR A 509 -19.35 27.10 35.53
C THR A 509 -18.02 27.14 34.77
N GLU A 510 -16.88 27.33 35.44
CA GLU A 510 -15.58 27.25 34.75
C GLU A 510 -15.35 25.87 34.12
N ASP A 511 -15.82 24.79 34.75
CA ASP A 511 -15.71 23.44 34.21
C ASP A 511 -16.57 23.23 32.97
N ASP A 512 -17.78 23.79 32.93
CA ASP A 512 -18.61 23.75 31.71
C ASP A 512 -17.93 24.47 30.53
N LEU A 513 -17.25 25.59 30.82
CA LEU A 513 -16.52 26.34 29.80
C LEU A 513 -15.35 25.51 29.23
N TYR A 514 -14.58 24.84 30.09
CA TYR A 514 -13.49 23.96 29.64
C TYR A 514 -14.01 22.71 28.94
N ALA A 515 -15.08 22.10 29.44
CA ALA A 515 -15.70 20.93 28.81
C ALA A 515 -16.15 21.22 27.37
N ALA A 516 -16.74 22.40 27.12
CA ALA A 516 -17.11 22.82 25.78
C ALA A 516 -15.91 22.97 24.84
N VAL A 517 -14.79 23.54 25.33
CA VAL A 517 -13.55 23.68 24.55
C VAL A 517 -12.91 22.31 24.29
N ILE A 518 -12.87 21.43 25.29
CA ILE A 518 -12.35 20.05 25.15
C ILE A 518 -13.17 19.28 24.11
N HIS A 519 -14.51 19.37 24.18
CA HIS A 519 -15.40 18.75 23.20
C HIS A 519 -15.09 19.22 21.78
N TYR A 520 -14.94 20.54 21.58
CA TYR A 520 -14.56 21.09 20.29
C TYR A 520 -13.19 20.59 19.81
N LEU A 521 -12.16 20.57 20.66
CA LEU A 521 -10.80 20.15 20.27
C LEU A 521 -10.73 18.66 19.87
N ARG A 522 -11.63 17.82 20.38
CA ARG A 522 -11.73 16.40 20.04
C ARG A 522 -12.35 16.13 18.67
N LEU A 523 -13.01 17.10 18.04
CA LEU A 523 -13.66 16.89 16.74
C LEU A 523 -12.61 16.72 15.61
N PRO A 524 -12.77 15.75 14.68
CA PRO A 524 -11.87 15.54 13.54
C PRO A 524 -11.60 16.79 12.69
N GLN A 525 -12.65 17.60 12.51
CA GLN A 525 -12.65 18.83 11.71
C GLN A 525 -12.11 20.05 12.45
N SER A 526 -11.88 19.95 13.76
CA SER A 526 -11.45 21.09 14.57
C SER A 526 -10.03 21.49 14.24
N THR A 527 -9.86 22.75 13.83
CA THR A 527 -8.54 23.33 13.57
C THR A 527 -7.87 23.86 14.84
N GLY A 528 -8.60 23.92 15.95
CA GLY A 528 -8.15 24.54 17.21
C GLY A 528 -8.06 26.07 17.16
N ALA A 529 -8.49 26.70 16.06
CA ALA A 529 -8.46 28.14 15.87
C ALA A 529 -9.65 28.83 16.54
N ALA A 530 -9.45 30.05 17.03
CA ALA A 530 -10.51 30.82 17.68
C ALA A 530 -11.71 31.08 16.74
N THR A 531 -11.44 31.43 15.49
CA THR A 531 -12.49 31.70 14.49
C THR A 531 -13.30 30.46 14.15
N ASP A 532 -12.64 29.29 14.18
CA ASP A 532 -13.27 28.00 13.91
C ASP A 532 -14.16 27.57 15.09
N TYR A 533 -13.69 27.76 16.33
CA TYR A 533 -14.56 27.59 17.51
C TYR A 533 -15.80 28.49 17.46
N ASP A 534 -15.63 29.77 17.13
CA ASP A 534 -16.74 30.74 17.12
C ASP A 534 -17.81 30.37 16.07
N SER A 535 -17.36 29.88 14.92
CA SER A 535 -18.23 29.36 13.86
C SER A 535 -18.95 28.09 14.31
N TRP A 536 -18.25 27.17 14.96
CA TRP A 536 -18.81 25.93 15.49
C TRP A 536 -19.85 26.20 16.61
N ALA A 537 -19.53 27.09 17.56
CA ALA A 537 -20.39 27.41 18.69
C ALA A 537 -21.66 28.16 18.27
N SER A 538 -21.61 28.95 17.19
CA SER A 538 -22.77 29.68 16.67
C SER A 538 -23.92 28.78 16.19
N GLY A 539 -23.63 27.51 15.87
CA GLY A 539 -24.63 26.52 15.47
C GLY A 539 -25.14 25.62 16.62
N GLN A 540 -24.81 25.94 17.88
CA GLN A 540 -25.10 25.07 19.04
C GLN A 540 -25.86 25.85 20.13
N ASP A 541 -26.91 25.26 20.70
CA ASP A 541 -27.78 25.92 21.71
C ASP A 541 -27.24 25.83 23.16
N ASP A 542 -26.34 24.87 23.42
CA ASP A 542 -25.80 24.57 24.76
C ASP A 542 -24.26 24.63 24.76
N VAL A 543 -23.71 25.65 24.12
CA VAL A 543 -22.27 25.91 24.10
C VAL A 543 -22.02 27.39 24.42
N PRO A 544 -21.03 27.72 25.27
CA PRO A 544 -20.68 29.10 25.55
C PRO A 544 -20.13 29.80 24.29
N SER A 545 -20.58 31.03 24.05
CA SER A 545 -20.00 31.85 22.98
C SER A 545 -18.51 32.15 23.21
N MET A 546 -17.76 32.43 22.14
CA MET A 546 -16.37 32.89 22.25
C MET A 546 -16.23 34.12 23.16
N GLY A 547 -17.22 35.03 23.12
CA GLY A 547 -17.27 36.19 24.01
C GLY A 547 -17.37 35.80 25.49
N THR A 548 -18.21 34.79 25.80
CA THR A 548 -18.35 34.24 27.15
C THR A 548 -17.02 33.65 27.63
N LEU A 549 -16.37 32.83 26.81
CA LEU A 549 -15.06 32.24 27.13
C LEU A 549 -14.01 33.31 27.41
N ARG A 550 -13.86 34.30 26.52
CA ARG A 550 -12.81 35.32 26.66
C ARG A 550 -13.01 36.24 27.86
N ASN A 551 -14.25 36.56 28.19
CA ASN A 551 -14.55 37.41 29.33
C ASN A 551 -14.30 36.70 30.67
N ARG A 552 -14.44 35.37 30.71
CA ARG A 552 -14.32 34.57 31.94
C ARG A 552 -12.92 33.98 32.15
N LEU A 553 -12.34 33.43 31.09
CA LEU A 553 -11.10 32.66 31.13
C LEU A 553 -9.92 33.36 30.43
N GLY A 554 -10.14 34.48 29.75
CA GLY A 554 -9.08 35.32 29.18
C GLY A 554 -8.76 35.05 27.71
N ALA A 555 -7.47 34.93 27.38
CA ALA A 555 -7.04 34.83 25.98
C ALA A 555 -7.23 33.42 25.41
N TRP A 556 -7.70 33.29 24.15
CA TRP A 556 -8.00 31.99 23.52
C TRP A 556 -6.86 30.97 23.63
N ASN A 557 -5.61 31.35 23.35
CA ASN A 557 -4.49 30.39 23.42
C ASN A 557 -4.24 29.89 24.85
N GLN A 558 -4.52 30.72 25.86
CA GLN A 558 -4.43 30.31 27.26
C GLN A 558 -5.54 29.32 27.57
N ILE A 559 -6.80 29.67 27.26
CA ILE A 559 -7.96 28.79 27.41
C ILE A 559 -7.73 27.44 26.73
N ARG A 560 -7.20 27.45 25.50
CA ARG A 560 -6.90 26.24 24.72
C ARG A 560 -5.81 25.41 25.38
N ASN A 561 -4.71 26.03 25.83
CA ASN A 561 -3.62 25.30 26.48
C ASN A 561 -4.09 24.67 27.80
N ASP A 562 -4.84 25.41 28.62
CA ASP A 562 -5.41 24.93 29.87
C ASP A 562 -6.42 23.77 29.61
N ALA A 563 -7.22 23.88 28.54
CA ALA A 563 -8.12 22.80 28.11
C ALA A 563 -7.38 21.54 27.64
N ILE A 564 -6.25 21.70 26.95
CA ILE A 564 -5.40 20.57 26.52
C ILE A 564 -4.80 19.86 27.73
N GLU A 565 -4.33 20.61 28.71
CA GLU A 565 -3.78 20.08 29.95
C GLU A 565 -4.83 19.26 30.72
N ARG A 566 -6.03 19.81 30.90
CA ARG A 566 -7.18 19.08 31.51
C ARG A 566 -7.54 17.81 30.75
N MET A 567 -7.65 17.91 29.42
CA MET A 567 -7.97 16.78 28.54
C MET A 567 -6.96 15.62 28.67
N GLN A 568 -5.69 15.93 28.95
CA GLN A 568 -4.62 14.93 29.09
C GLN A 568 -4.50 14.39 30.51
N ASN A 569 -4.90 15.17 31.52
CA ASN A 569 -4.93 14.75 32.92
C ASN A 569 -6.18 13.90 33.30
N GLY A 570 -7.16 13.79 32.39
CA GLY A 570 -8.36 12.97 32.60
C GLY A 570 -9.47 13.67 33.38
N GLU A 571 -9.40 15.00 33.50
CA GLU A 571 -10.47 15.89 33.96
C GLU A 571 -11.39 16.25 32.79
#